data_AF-A0A972RHK2-F1
#
_entry.id   AF-A0A972RHK2-F1
#
_cell.length_a   1.000
_cell.length_b   1.000
_cell.length_c   1.000
_cell.angle_alpha   90.00
_cell.angle_beta   90.00
_cell.angle_gamma   90.00
#
_symmetry.space_group_name_H-M   'P 1'
#
loop_
_entity.id
_entity.type
_entity.pdbx_description
1 polymer ?
#
loop_
_entity_poly.entity_id
_entity_poly.type
_entity_poly.pdbx_seq_one_letter_code
_entity_poly.pdbx_strand_id
1 'polypeptide(L)'
;MALVSIKIRKAFPWYITGVMSLVVFMVSIASIVSFVSLYFYEIPTHHCPFDMLQGYYNYIGYPLYGSLFAGTVLALLASVAEILKKKAPSSDNIERYQKKWTLVSVLLIIVFTSIALYPMVFSTFTLEGY
;
A
#
# COMPACT_ATOMS: atom_id res chain seq x y z
N MET A 1 6.66 1.15 11.58
CA MET A 1 7.43 -0.12 11.71
C MET A 1 8.52 -0.26 10.64
N ALA A 2 8.27 0.12 9.38
CA ALA A 2 9.27 0.05 8.30
C ALA A 2 10.60 0.79 8.57
N LEU A 3 10.58 1.94 9.26
CA LEU A 3 11.83 2.64 9.64
C LEU A 3 12.56 1.95 10.79
N VAL A 4 11.83 1.24 11.65
CA VAL A 4 12.37 0.50 12.79
C VAL A 4 13.10 -0.76 12.30
N SER A 5 12.59 -1.45 11.27
CA SER A 5 13.28 -2.59 10.65
C SER A 5 14.60 -2.20 9.98
N ILE A 6 14.69 -0.98 9.43
CA ILE A 6 15.93 -0.45 8.86
C ILE A 6 16.97 -0.14 9.95
N LYS A 7 16.53 0.36 11.11
CA LYS A 7 17.41 0.80 12.22
C LYS A 7 17.86 -0.37 13.11
N ILE A 8 17.02 -1.37 13.29
CA ILE A 8 17.27 -2.51 14.20
C ILE A 8 17.65 -3.74 13.38
N ARG A 9 18.88 -4.25 13.53
CA ARG A 9 19.36 -5.48 12.85
C ARG A 9 18.76 -6.80 13.39
N LYS A 10 17.62 -6.75 14.08
CA LYS A 10 16.93 -7.96 14.57
C LYS A 10 15.93 -8.43 13.52
N ALA A 11 15.70 -9.73 13.45
CA ALA A 11 14.73 -10.32 12.50
C ALA A 11 13.27 -9.94 12.82
N PHE A 12 12.94 -9.74 14.10
CA PHE A 12 11.58 -9.44 14.59
C PHE A 12 10.86 -8.29 13.85
N PRO A 13 11.43 -7.08 13.70
CA PRO A 13 10.76 -5.97 13.01
C PRO A 13 10.50 -6.23 11.51
N TRP A 14 11.25 -7.11 10.86
CA TRP A 14 11.00 -7.49 9.46
C TRP A 14 9.72 -8.32 9.31
N TYR A 15 9.47 -9.26 10.23
CA TYR A 15 8.22 -10.04 10.26
C TYR A 15 7.01 -9.16 10.51
N ILE A 16 7.11 -8.23 11.47
CA ILE A 16 6.03 -7.27 11.74
C ILE A 16 5.72 -6.44 10.49
N THR A 17 6.76 -6.01 9.76
CA THR A 17 6.56 -5.22 8.54
C THR A 17 5.79 -6.01 7.48
N GLY A 18 6.10 -7.30 7.30
CA GLY A 18 5.35 -8.18 6.39
C GLY A 18 3.89 -8.35 6.80
N VAL A 19 3.61 -8.69 8.06
CA VAL A 19 2.24 -8.86 8.57
C VAL A 19 1.45 -7.55 8.45
N MET A 20 2.04 -6.43 8.87
CA MET A 20 1.38 -5.12 8.76
C MET A 20 1.10 -4.74 7.31
N SER A 21 1.97 -5.09 6.36
CA SER A 21 1.71 -4.81 4.93
C SER A 21 0.48 -5.56 4.40
N LEU A 22 0.26 -6.81 4.84
CA LEU A 22 -0.95 -7.57 4.49
C LEU A 22 -2.20 -6.97 5.11
N VAL A 23 -2.12 -6.55 6.38
CA VAL A 23 -3.25 -5.88 7.05
C VAL A 23 -3.58 -4.58 6.33
N VAL A 24 -2.59 -3.75 6.03
CA VAL A 24 -2.77 -2.51 5.26
C VAL A 24 -3.39 -2.80 3.91
N PHE A 25 -2.93 -3.82 3.19
CA PHE A 25 -3.49 -4.21 1.91
C PHE A 25 -4.98 -4.59 1.99
N MET A 26 -5.34 -5.48 2.92
CA MET A 26 -6.73 -5.93 3.09
C MET A 26 -7.66 -4.77 3.49
N VAL A 27 -7.22 -3.94 4.43
CA VAL A 27 -7.97 -2.75 4.84
C VAL A 27 -8.10 -1.77 3.68
N SER A 28 -7.02 -1.55 2.92
CA SER A 28 -7.03 -0.63 1.78
C SER A 28 -8.01 -1.08 0.69
N ILE A 29 -8.03 -2.37 0.33
CA ILE A 29 -8.99 -2.89 -0.64
C ILE A 29 -10.42 -2.72 -0.13
N ALA A 30 -10.70 -3.06 1.14
CA ALA A 30 -12.01 -2.86 1.74
C ALA A 30 -12.41 -1.37 1.70
N SER A 31 -11.51 -0.46 2.06
CA SER A 31 -11.74 0.99 1.98
C SER A 31 -12.00 1.47 0.55
N ILE A 32 -11.33 0.90 -0.46
CA ILE A 32 -11.56 1.28 -1.86
C ILE A 32 -12.99 0.96 -2.31
N VAL A 33 -13.45 -0.25 -1.98
CA VAL A 33 -14.81 -0.71 -2.32
C VAL A 33 -15.87 0.05 -1.52
N SER A 34 -15.64 0.26 -0.22
CA SER A 34 -16.65 0.84 0.68
C SER A 34 -16.72 2.36 0.69
N PHE A 35 -15.63 3.08 0.36
CA PHE A 35 -15.57 4.53 0.54
C PHE A 35 -14.87 5.25 -0.60
N VAL A 36 -13.64 4.85 -0.96
CA VAL A 36 -12.82 5.65 -1.90
C VAL A 36 -13.49 5.76 -3.26
N SER A 37 -14.05 4.66 -3.79
CA SER A 37 -14.78 4.67 -5.06
C SER A 37 -15.94 5.68 -5.08
N LEU A 38 -16.72 5.75 -4.00
CA LEU A 38 -17.86 6.67 -3.88
C LEU A 38 -17.43 8.14 -3.94
N TYR A 39 -16.31 8.49 -3.31
CA TYR A 39 -15.76 9.85 -3.38
C TYR A 39 -15.20 10.20 -4.77
N PHE A 40 -14.72 9.21 -5.53
CA PHE A 40 -14.29 9.44 -6.92
C PHE A 40 -15.46 9.54 -7.90
N TYR A 41 -16.57 8.85 -7.61
CA TYR A 41 -17.75 8.84 -8.47
C TYR A 41 -18.75 9.93 -8.12
N GLU A 42 -18.73 10.41 -6.87
CA GLU A 42 -19.73 11.32 -6.29
C GLU A 42 -21.17 10.79 -6.36
N ILE A 43 -21.34 9.46 -6.53
CA ILE A 43 -22.62 8.77 -6.67
C ILE A 43 -22.69 7.61 -5.67
N PRO A 44 -23.61 7.64 -4.69
CA PRO A 44 -23.63 6.68 -3.57
C PRO A 44 -24.07 5.27 -3.95
N THR A 45 -24.78 5.10 -5.07
CA THR A 45 -25.36 3.82 -5.48
C THR A 45 -24.40 2.94 -6.27
N HIS A 46 -23.21 3.44 -6.60
CA HIS A 46 -22.29 2.78 -7.52
C HIS A 46 -21.00 2.38 -6.81
N HIS A 47 -20.84 1.09 -6.52
CA HIS A 47 -19.74 0.54 -5.72
C HIS A 47 -18.70 -0.21 -6.55
N CYS A 48 -18.79 -0.21 -7.89
CA CYS A 48 -17.86 -0.95 -8.73
C CYS A 48 -16.46 -0.32 -8.60
N PRO A 49 -15.46 -1.00 -8.01
CA PRO A 49 -14.14 -0.38 -7.78
C PRO A 49 -13.31 -0.33 -9.07
N PHE A 50 -13.72 -1.05 -10.12
CA PHE A 50 -12.99 -1.15 -11.38
C PHE A 50 -13.27 -0.01 -12.35
N ASP A 51 -14.33 0.77 -12.14
CA ASP A 51 -14.64 1.86 -13.08
C ASP A 51 -13.64 3.01 -13.00
N MET A 52 -12.94 3.17 -11.87
CA MET A 52 -11.78 4.06 -11.74
C MET A 52 -10.65 3.75 -12.75
N LEU A 53 -10.61 2.55 -13.34
CA LEU A 53 -9.67 2.19 -14.41
C LEU A 53 -10.10 2.72 -15.78
N GLN A 54 -11.34 3.17 -15.93
CA GLN A 54 -11.83 3.67 -17.21
C GLN A 54 -11.35 5.09 -17.48
N GLY A 55 -11.30 5.45 -18.77
CA GLY A 55 -10.87 6.78 -19.20
C GLY A 55 -11.79 7.91 -18.73
N TYR A 56 -13.06 7.61 -18.44
CA TYR A 56 -14.00 8.59 -17.87
C TYR A 56 -13.50 9.18 -16.54
N TYR A 57 -12.79 8.38 -15.73
CA TYR A 57 -12.18 8.81 -14.47
C TYR A 57 -10.67 9.07 -14.61
N ASN A 58 -10.22 9.47 -15.81
CA ASN A 58 -8.83 9.78 -16.11
C ASN A 58 -7.83 8.66 -15.74
N TYR A 59 -8.26 7.40 -15.77
CA TYR A 59 -7.41 6.24 -15.44
C TYR A 59 -6.80 6.28 -14.03
N ILE A 60 -7.41 6.99 -13.07
CA ILE A 60 -6.88 7.18 -11.71
C ILE A 60 -6.71 5.87 -10.93
N GLY A 61 -7.46 4.83 -11.29
CA GLY A 61 -7.33 3.50 -10.69
C GLY A 61 -5.93 2.89 -10.92
N TYR A 62 -5.25 3.17 -12.02
CA TYR A 62 -3.93 2.60 -12.31
C TYR A 62 -2.85 3.03 -11.30
N PRO A 63 -2.61 4.34 -11.05
CA PRO A 63 -1.65 4.76 -10.03
C PRO A 63 -2.10 4.37 -8.62
N LEU A 64 -3.42 4.35 -8.34
CA LEU A 64 -3.96 3.93 -7.04
C LEU A 64 -3.64 2.45 -6.75
N TYR A 65 -4.08 1.53 -7.61
CA TYR A 65 -3.83 0.09 -7.43
C TYR A 65 -2.35 -0.24 -7.60
N GLY A 66 -1.68 0.35 -8.60
CA GLY A 66 -0.26 0.12 -8.86
C GLY A 66 0.61 0.42 -7.65
N SER A 67 0.38 1.56 -6.99
CA SER A 67 1.12 1.94 -5.78
C SER A 67 0.78 1.04 -4.58
N LEU A 68 -0.48 0.66 -4.38
CA LEU A 68 -0.87 -0.27 -3.31
C LEU A 68 -0.24 -1.67 -3.48
N PHE A 69 -0.38 -2.27 -4.65
CA PHE A 69 0.13 -3.61 -4.94
C PHE A 69 1.66 -3.63 -4.90
N ALA A 70 2.33 -2.72 -5.60
CA ALA A 70 3.79 -2.66 -5.61
C ALA A 70 4.34 -2.36 -4.21
N GLY A 71 3.71 -1.46 -3.46
CA GLY A 71 4.08 -1.16 -2.08
C GLY A 71 4.00 -2.39 -1.18
N THR A 72 2.90 -3.13 -1.26
CA THR A 72 2.67 -4.35 -0.47
C THR A 72 3.65 -5.45 -0.84
N VAL A 73 3.84 -5.71 -2.14
CA VAL A 73 4.76 -6.75 -2.63
C VAL A 73 6.19 -6.47 -2.20
N LEU A 74 6.64 -5.21 -2.27
CA LEU A 74 8.00 -4.84 -1.85
C LEU A 74 8.21 -4.99 -0.34
N ALA A 75 7.21 -4.66 0.48
CA ALA A 75 7.27 -4.90 1.93
C ALA A 75 7.32 -6.40 2.26
N LEU A 76 6.50 -7.22 1.59
CA LEU A 76 6.51 -8.67 1.72
C LEU A 76 7.85 -9.26 1.30
N LEU A 77 8.38 -8.84 0.15
CA LEU A 77 9.67 -9.30 -0.36
C LEU A 77 10.81 -8.99 0.62
N ALA A 78 10.80 -7.79 1.21
CA ALA A 78 11.78 -7.41 2.24
C ALA A 78 11.67 -8.29 3.50
N SER A 79 10.46 -8.68 3.90
CA SER A 79 10.23 -9.59 5.04
C SER A 79 10.65 -11.04 4.75
N VAL A 80 10.38 -11.56 3.55
CA VAL A 80 10.77 -12.90 3.13
C VAL A 80 12.30 -13.00 2.96
N ALA A 81 12.95 -11.94 2.50
CA ALA A 81 14.40 -11.88 2.41
C ALA A 81 15.09 -12.11 3.77
N GLU A 82 14.43 -11.75 4.89
CA GLU A 82 14.96 -12.01 6.23
C GLU A 82 14.92 -13.50 6.61
N ILE A 83 13.88 -14.22 6.16
CA ILE A 83 13.77 -15.68 6.34
C ILE A 83 14.90 -16.39 5.57
N LEU A 84 15.19 -15.92 4.35
CA LEU A 84 16.24 -16.48 3.50
C LEU A 84 17.63 -16.19 4.05
N LYS A 85 17.89 -14.98 4.57
CA LYS A 85 19.14 -14.64 5.26
C LYS A 85 19.48 -15.58 6.41
N LYS A 86 18.48 -16.01 7.19
CA LYS A 86 18.67 -16.95 8.30
C LYS A 86 19.23 -18.31 7.82
N LYS A 87 18.95 -18.70 6.57
CA LYS A 87 19.43 -19.96 5.96
C LYS A 87 20.78 -19.80 5.23
N ALA A 88 21.15 -18.60 4.78
CA ALA A 88 22.39 -18.32 4.05
C ALA A 88 23.04 -16.99 4.51
N PRO A 89 23.94 -17.02 5.51
CA PRO A 89 24.45 -15.82 6.20
C PRO A 89 25.35 -14.90 5.35
N SER A 90 25.91 -15.39 4.24
CA SER A 90 26.94 -14.68 3.45
C SER A 90 26.33 -13.72 2.42
N SER A 91 25.60 -12.69 2.86
CA SER A 91 24.83 -11.85 1.93
C SER A 91 24.65 -10.39 2.36
N ASP A 92 25.75 -9.64 2.46
CA ASP A 92 25.73 -8.18 2.64
C ASP A 92 24.88 -7.45 1.58
N ASN A 93 24.84 -7.97 0.35
CA ASN A 93 24.02 -7.44 -0.72
C ASN A 93 22.51 -7.46 -0.39
N ILE A 94 22.03 -8.49 0.33
CA ILE A 94 20.60 -8.63 0.66
C ILE A 94 20.14 -7.53 1.62
N GLU A 95 20.98 -7.09 2.56
CA GLU A 95 20.62 -5.99 3.47
C GLU A 95 20.39 -4.67 2.72
N ARG A 96 21.23 -4.38 1.72
CA ARG A 96 21.09 -3.17 0.91
C ARG A 96 19.80 -3.18 0.10
N TYR A 97 19.45 -4.34 -0.48
CA TYR A 97 18.19 -4.49 -1.22
C TYR A 97 16.97 -4.44 -0.31
N GLN A 98 17.00 -5.09 0.86
CA GLN A 98 15.92 -5.01 1.86
C GLN A 98 15.60 -3.56 2.25
N LYS A 99 16.63 -2.74 2.54
CA LYS A 99 16.45 -1.32 2.88
C LYS A 99 15.85 -0.54 1.72
N LYS A 100 16.35 -0.73 0.49
CA LYS A 100 15.80 -0.08 -0.71
C LYS A 100 14.35 -0.46 -0.96
N TRP A 101 14.02 -1.75 -0.94
CA TRP A 101 12.64 -2.23 -1.13
C TRP A 101 11.69 -1.71 -0.07
N THR A 102 12.13 -1.65 1.19
CA THR A 102 11.33 -1.08 2.29
C THR A 102 11.07 0.41 2.09
N LEU A 103 12.09 1.18 1.67
CA LEU A 103 11.93 2.61 1.40
C LEU A 103 10.99 2.87 0.21
N VAL A 104 11.16 2.14 -0.88
CA VAL A 104 10.28 2.24 -2.05
C VAL A 104 8.86 1.82 -1.70
N SER A 105 8.69 0.76 -0.89
CA SER A 105 7.39 0.34 -0.38
C SER A 105 6.70 1.46 0.40
N VAL A 106 7.39 2.07 1.36
CA VAL A 106 6.84 3.18 2.15
C VAL A 106 6.44 4.35 1.26
N LEU A 107 7.28 4.71 0.28
CA LEU A 107 6.98 5.78 -0.66
C LEU A 107 5.73 5.47 -1.48
N LEU A 108 5.58 4.24 -1.97
CA LEU A 108 4.40 3.82 -2.73
C LEU A 108 3.12 3.83 -1.87
N ILE A 109 3.19 3.39 -0.62
CA ILE A 109 2.04 3.44 0.29
C ILE A 109 1.65 4.89 0.61
N ILE A 110 2.63 5.81 0.73
CA ILE A 110 2.36 7.24 0.86
C ILE A 110 1.64 7.76 -0.39
N VAL A 111 2.15 7.45 -1.59
CA VAL A 111 1.50 7.85 -2.85
C VAL A 111 0.07 7.32 -2.93
N PHE A 112 -0.15 6.03 -2.64
CA PHE A 112 -1.49 5.43 -2.57
C PHE A 112 -2.40 6.21 -1.63
N THR A 113 -1.92 6.49 -0.42
CA THR A 113 -2.70 7.18 0.62
C THR A 113 -3.03 8.62 0.20
N SER A 114 -2.08 9.33 -0.42
CA SER A 114 -2.31 10.67 -0.96
C SER A 114 -3.36 10.69 -2.06
N ILE A 115 -3.34 9.72 -2.98
CA ILE A 115 -4.34 9.60 -4.05
C ILE A 115 -5.71 9.28 -3.45
N ALA A 116 -5.78 8.34 -2.49
CA ALA A 116 -7.03 7.95 -1.85
C ALA A 116 -7.66 9.09 -1.03
N LEU A 117 -6.85 9.93 -0.40
CA LEU A 117 -7.30 11.08 0.39
C LEU A 117 -7.68 12.29 -0.46
N TYR A 118 -7.14 12.43 -1.67
CA TYR A 118 -7.37 13.57 -2.54
C TYR A 118 -8.86 13.93 -2.69
N PRO A 119 -9.77 13.02 -3.10
CA PRO A 119 -11.17 13.38 -3.26
C PRO A 119 -11.87 13.64 -1.92
N MET A 120 -11.41 13.05 -0.81
CA MET A 120 -12.00 13.30 0.52
C MET A 120 -11.70 14.70 1.05
N VAL A 121 -10.56 15.28 0.67
CA VAL A 121 -10.15 16.61 1.12
C VAL A 121 -10.71 17.71 0.22
N PHE A 122 -10.83 17.44 -1.08
CA PHE A 122 -11.19 18.46 -2.08
C PHE A 122 -12.61 18.34 -2.63
N SER A 123 -13.27 17.19 -2.52
CA SER A 123 -14.68 17.08 -2.94
C SER A 123 -15.59 17.72 -1.90
N THR A 124 -16.65 18.38 -2.39
CA THR A 124 -17.76 18.88 -1.57
C THR A 124 -18.74 17.77 -1.20
N PHE A 125 -18.60 16.58 -1.78
CA PHE A 125 -19.43 15.41 -1.49
C PHE A 125 -19.18 14.92 -0.07
N THR A 126 -20.18 15.07 0.79
CA THR A 126 -20.22 14.43 2.10
C THR A 126 -21.11 13.21 2.04
N LEU A 127 -20.55 12.06 2.43
CA LEU A 127 -21.30 10.82 2.57
C LEU A 127 -22.18 10.92 3.83
N GLU A 128 -23.27 11.69 3.74
CA GLU A 128 -24.33 11.68 4.75
C GLU A 128 -25.01 10.30 4.72
N GLY A 129 -25.14 9.70 5.90
CA GLY A 129 -25.37 8.26 6.08
C GLY A 129 -26.54 7.67 5.31
N TYR A 130 -26.45 6.35 5.09
CA TYR A 130 -27.60 5.47 4.83
C TYR A 130 -28.73 5.68 5.85
#